data_AF-A0A1I3J0Z7-F1
#
_entry.id   AF-A0A1I3J0Z7-F1
#
_cell.length_a   1.000
_cell.length_b   1.000
_cell.length_c   1.000
_cell.angle_alpha   90.00
_cell.angle_beta   90.00
_cell.angle_gamma   90.00
#
_symmetry.space_group_name_H-M   'P 1'
#
loop_
_entity.id
_entity.type
_entity.pdbx_description
1 polymer ?
#
loop_
_entity_poly.entity_id
_entity_poly.type
_entity_poly.pdbx_seq_one_letter_code
_entity_poly.pdbx_strand_id
1 'polypeptide(L)'
;MPWNPELYNQFKQIRYKPFYDLVNLISAENVKNCVDIGCGTGEQTSILSEKFENVNFLGIDSSEEMLNESNQFTKDNLHFEWVTIEEFAHSTLTWDLIFSNAALQWSDNHAVLFPKLIANLNSGGQFAVQMPFQPENVLNTILLEIVTEKPFVDLLRGFIRNSPVLTIDDYTKLLFDCGLKGLNVSLKVYPIIATSEIELYNFISGSALIPYMERLDRAGQELLKSVFIQRIQTHFISFPAIYPFKRILMYGVSG
;
A
#
# COMPACT_ATOMS: atom_id res chain seq x y z
N MET A 1 -6.70 -8.88 16.15
CA MET A 1 -5.98 -10.17 16.04
C MET A 1 -4.50 -9.86 16.03
N PRO A 2 -3.64 -10.60 16.77
CA PRO A 2 -2.21 -10.37 16.69
C PRO A 2 -1.72 -10.73 15.29
N TRP A 3 -0.76 -9.96 14.79
CA TRP A 3 -0.05 -10.19 13.54
C TRP A 3 0.53 -11.62 13.49
N ASN A 4 0.36 -12.32 12.35
CA ASN A 4 0.92 -13.67 12.14
C ASN A 4 1.99 -13.63 11.03
N PRO A 5 3.29 -13.72 11.37
CA PRO A 5 4.40 -13.66 10.40
C PRO A 5 4.46 -14.85 9.43
N GLU A 6 3.96 -16.03 9.81
CA GLU A 6 4.03 -17.25 8.98
C GLU A 6 3.06 -17.15 7.80
N LEU A 7 1.84 -16.66 8.05
CA LEU A 7 0.85 -16.32 7.01
C LEU A 7 1.32 -15.16 6.12
N TYR A 8 2.05 -14.19 6.68
CA TYR A 8 2.65 -13.09 5.93
C TYR A 8 3.73 -13.59 4.96
N ASN A 9 4.58 -14.52 5.40
CA ASN A 9 5.66 -15.09 4.61
C ASN A 9 5.15 -15.96 3.44
N GLN A 10 4.03 -16.68 3.59
CA GLN A 10 3.47 -17.53 2.53
C GLN A 10 3.15 -16.75 1.23
N PHE A 11 2.74 -15.49 1.35
CA PHE A 11 2.43 -14.62 0.20
C PHE A 11 3.54 -13.63 -0.14
N LYS A 12 4.66 -13.63 0.60
CA LYS A 12 5.73 -12.62 0.51
C LYS A 12 6.27 -12.46 -0.92
N GLN A 13 6.55 -13.57 -1.61
CA GLN A 13 7.05 -13.52 -2.98
C GLN A 13 6.07 -12.87 -3.97
N ILE A 14 4.77 -13.13 -3.85
CA ILE A 14 3.77 -12.48 -4.72
C ILE A 14 3.58 -11.02 -4.32
N ARG A 15 3.60 -10.72 -3.02
CA ARG A 15 3.49 -9.35 -2.48
C ARG A 15 4.65 -8.45 -2.86
N TYR A 16 5.81 -9.01 -3.20
CA TYR A 16 7.00 -8.25 -3.61
C TYR A 16 7.05 -7.99 -5.12
N LYS A 17 6.24 -8.70 -5.93
CA LYS A 17 6.18 -8.42 -7.39
C LYS A 17 5.79 -6.97 -7.71
N PRO A 18 4.78 -6.36 -7.05
CA PRO A 18 4.48 -4.94 -7.22
C PRO A 18 5.66 -4.02 -6.89
N PHE A 19 6.40 -4.34 -5.82
CA PHE A 19 7.61 -3.61 -5.45
C PHE A 19 8.64 -3.66 -6.59
N TYR A 20 9.02 -4.86 -7.06
CA TYR A 20 10.02 -4.98 -8.12
C TYR A 20 9.58 -4.33 -9.44
N ASP A 21 8.29 -4.44 -9.80
CA ASP A 21 7.76 -3.76 -10.98
C ASP A 21 7.84 -2.24 -10.87
N LEU A 22 7.55 -1.67 -9.69
CA LEU A 22 7.72 -0.24 -9.44
C LEU A 22 9.21 0.15 -9.50
N VAL A 23 10.08 -0.62 -8.86
CA VAL A 23 11.53 -0.38 -8.86
C VAL A 23 12.11 -0.40 -10.27
N ASN A 24 11.58 -1.23 -11.17
CA ASN A 24 12.01 -1.29 -12.57
C ASN A 24 11.70 -0.02 -13.37
N LEU A 25 10.79 0.85 -12.91
CA LEU A 25 10.52 2.15 -13.54
C LEU A 25 11.57 3.21 -13.18
N ILE A 26 12.33 3.00 -12.11
CA ILE A 26 13.23 4.00 -11.52
C ILE A 26 14.61 3.91 -12.17
N SER A 27 15.11 5.07 -12.60
CA SER A 27 16.48 5.28 -13.07
C SER A 27 17.43 5.55 -11.90
N ALA A 28 18.66 5.02 -11.98
CA ALA A 28 19.73 5.32 -11.03
C ALA A 28 20.53 6.58 -11.41
N GLU A 29 20.30 7.15 -12.58
CA GLU A 29 21.07 8.28 -13.08
C GLU A 29 20.79 9.57 -12.29
N ASN A 30 21.85 10.24 -11.85
CA ASN A 30 21.81 11.53 -11.16
C ASN A 30 21.01 11.56 -9.83
N VAL A 31 20.78 10.40 -9.22
CA VAL A 31 20.13 10.28 -7.92
C VAL A 31 21.16 10.35 -6.80
N LYS A 32 20.91 11.12 -5.73
CA LYS A 32 21.80 11.20 -4.55
C LYS A 32 21.06 11.05 -3.22
N ASN A 33 19.85 11.60 -3.11
CA ASN A 33 19.04 11.51 -1.90
C ASN A 33 17.64 10.97 -2.24
N CYS A 34 17.29 9.86 -1.59
CA CYS A 34 16.06 9.14 -1.78
C CYS A 34 15.30 9.02 -0.47
N VAL A 35 13.97 9.04 -0.56
CA VAL A 35 13.10 8.71 0.56
C VAL A 35 12.12 7.60 0.18
N ASP A 36 11.91 6.66 1.09
CA ASP A 36 10.87 5.64 1.04
C ASP A 36 9.79 5.96 2.08
N ILE A 37 8.63 6.39 1.62
CA ILE A 37 7.49 6.77 2.45
C ILE A 37 6.68 5.53 2.82
N GLY A 38 6.60 5.27 4.11
CA GLY A 38 5.97 4.07 4.68
C GLY A 38 6.85 2.85 4.49
N CYS A 39 8.10 2.94 4.93
CA CYS A 39 9.12 1.91 4.74
C CYS A 39 8.83 0.61 5.51
N GLY A 40 7.90 0.63 6.47
CA GLY A 40 7.60 -0.51 7.33
C GLY A 40 8.85 -1.04 8.03
N THR A 41 9.09 -2.35 7.93
CA THR A 41 10.25 -3.01 8.54
C THR A 41 11.58 -2.71 7.85
N GLY A 42 11.60 -1.90 6.79
CA GLY A 42 12.81 -1.46 6.09
C GLY A 42 13.45 -2.48 5.14
N GLU A 43 12.94 -3.72 5.06
CA GLU A 43 13.50 -4.76 4.18
C GLU A 43 13.45 -4.33 2.70
N GLN A 44 12.32 -3.77 2.24
CA GLN A 44 12.18 -3.30 0.87
C GLN A 44 13.02 -2.05 0.59
N THR A 45 13.15 -1.15 1.54
CA THR A 45 14.06 0.00 1.46
C THR A 45 15.51 -0.44 1.36
N SER A 46 15.90 -1.49 2.10
CA SER A 46 17.22 -2.09 2.02
C SER A 46 17.50 -2.65 0.63
N ILE A 47 16.58 -3.47 0.08
CA ILE A 47 16.67 -4.00 -1.28
C ILE A 47 16.72 -2.87 -2.32
N LEU A 48 15.90 -1.83 -2.15
CA LEU A 48 15.89 -0.69 -3.06
C LEU A 48 17.24 0.05 -3.04
N SER A 49 17.82 0.25 -1.84
CA SER A 49 19.10 0.94 -1.67
C SER A 49 20.26 0.24 -2.40
N GLU A 50 20.20 -1.09 -2.55
CA GLU A 50 21.23 -1.87 -3.25
C GLU A 50 21.24 -1.65 -4.77
N LYS A 51 20.15 -1.12 -5.35
CA LYS A 51 20.09 -0.76 -6.77
C LYS A 51 20.88 0.52 -7.08
N PHE A 52 21.21 1.32 -6.07
CA PHE A 52 21.86 2.62 -6.25
C PHE A 52 23.26 2.62 -5.64
N GLU A 53 24.23 3.10 -6.42
CA GLU A 53 25.60 3.30 -5.94
C GLU A 53 25.74 4.72 -5.37
N ASN A 54 26.31 4.85 -4.16
CA ASN A 54 26.61 6.14 -3.53
C ASN A 54 25.39 7.07 -3.34
N VAL A 55 24.23 6.49 -3.02
CA VAL A 55 22.98 7.21 -2.77
C VAL A 55 22.57 7.07 -1.31
N ASN A 56 22.17 8.19 -0.69
CA ASN A 56 21.59 8.21 0.64
C ASN A 56 20.09 7.88 0.57
N PHE A 57 19.66 6.92 1.37
CA PHE A 57 18.27 6.55 1.53
C PHE A 57 17.77 6.88 2.94
N LEU A 58 16.60 7.47 3.01
CA LEU A 58 15.82 7.62 4.23
C LEU A 58 14.53 6.82 4.11
N GLY A 59 14.34 5.80 4.94
CA GLY A 59 13.03 5.18 5.14
C GLY A 59 12.27 5.94 6.23
N ILE A 60 11.01 6.30 5.97
CA ILE A 60 10.15 6.91 7.01
C ILE A 60 8.90 6.07 7.24
N ASP A 61 8.47 5.98 8.50
CA ASP A 61 7.21 5.34 8.86
C ASP A 61 6.61 5.99 10.13
N SER A 62 5.30 5.88 10.29
CA SER A 62 4.58 6.34 11.50
C SER A 62 4.47 5.27 12.59
N SER A 63 4.86 4.03 12.29
CA SER A 63 4.83 2.91 13.25
C SER A 63 6.19 2.71 13.91
N GLU A 64 6.29 3.05 15.21
CA GLU A 64 7.49 2.78 16.00
C GLU A 64 7.81 1.27 16.06
N GLU A 65 6.80 0.41 16.09
CA GLU A 65 6.97 -1.04 16.09
C GLU A 65 7.70 -1.51 14.82
N MET A 66 7.28 -1.02 13.65
CA MET A 66 7.89 -1.38 12.37
C MET A 66 9.32 -0.83 12.26
N LEU A 67 9.56 0.41 12.72
CA LEU A 67 10.89 1.03 12.69
C LEU A 67 11.90 0.36 13.64
N ASN A 68 11.44 -0.22 14.76
CA ASN A 68 12.34 -0.99 15.61
C ASN A 68 12.96 -2.17 14.84
N GLU A 69 12.22 -2.78 13.92
CA GLU A 69 12.75 -3.84 13.04
C GLU A 69 13.67 -3.29 11.94
N SER A 70 13.48 -2.04 11.49
CA SER A 70 14.28 -1.47 10.39
C SER A 70 15.72 -1.16 10.79
N ASN A 71 15.99 -0.95 12.08
CA ASN A 71 17.34 -0.69 12.62
C ASN A 71 18.40 -1.71 12.21
N GLN A 72 18.00 -2.97 11.94
CA GLN A 72 18.92 -4.01 11.49
C GLN A 72 19.47 -3.78 10.06
N PHE A 73 18.78 -2.96 9.27
CA PHE A 73 19.17 -2.62 7.89
C PHE A 73 19.95 -1.30 7.79
N THR A 74 20.07 -0.56 8.90
CA THR A 74 20.80 0.72 8.93
C THR A 74 22.27 0.52 8.55
N LYS A 75 22.77 1.39 7.66
CA LYS A 75 24.16 1.46 7.20
C LYS A 75 24.51 2.90 6.83
N ASP A 76 25.77 3.18 6.47
CA ASP A 76 26.26 4.54 6.21
C ASP A 76 25.41 5.37 5.23
N ASN A 77 24.72 4.71 4.29
CA ASN A 77 23.90 5.35 3.27
C ASN A 77 22.40 4.99 3.36
N LEU A 78 21.95 4.38 4.45
CA LEU A 78 20.55 4.02 4.69
C LEU A 78 20.18 4.22 6.16
N HIS A 79 19.24 5.13 6.38
CA HIS A 79 18.72 5.46 7.70
C HIS A 79 17.20 5.34 7.74
N PHE A 80 16.65 5.28 8.95
CA PHE A 80 15.23 5.18 9.18
C PHE A 80 14.80 6.18 10.25
N GLU A 81 13.68 6.86 10.01
CA GLU A 81 13.16 7.88 10.92
C GLU A 81 11.66 7.74 11.14
N TRP A 82 11.21 8.07 12.35
CA TRP A 82 9.80 8.22 12.65
C TRP A 82 9.30 9.55 12.10
N VAL A 83 8.49 9.50 11.05
CA VAL A 83 7.88 10.69 10.42
C VAL A 83 6.53 10.27 9.84
N THR A 84 5.48 11.04 10.13
CA THR A 84 4.18 10.80 9.49
C THR A 84 4.18 11.25 8.03
N ILE A 85 3.31 10.66 7.21
CA ILE A 85 3.17 11.04 5.79
C ILE A 85 2.78 12.53 5.68
N GLU A 86 1.94 13.00 6.59
CA GLU A 86 1.47 14.38 6.66
C GLU A 86 2.61 15.35 7.02
N GLU A 87 3.42 15.03 8.04
CA GLU A 87 4.59 15.84 8.39
C GLU A 87 5.61 15.88 7.25
N PHE A 88 5.88 14.72 6.63
CA PHE A 88 6.78 14.66 5.47
C PHE A 88 6.26 15.52 4.31
N ALA A 89 4.97 15.46 4.00
CA ALA A 89 4.36 16.29 2.95
C ALA A 89 4.46 17.80 3.24
N HIS A 90 4.68 18.20 4.49
CA HIS A 90 4.89 19.59 4.89
C HIS A 90 6.37 19.97 5.07
N SER A 91 7.29 19.03 4.82
CA SER A 91 8.74 19.27 4.86
C SER A 91 9.18 20.27 3.78
N THR A 92 10.29 20.96 4.05
CA THR A 92 10.99 21.80 3.06
C THR A 92 12.18 21.08 2.42
N LEU A 93 12.44 19.84 2.80
CA LEU A 93 13.50 19.02 2.23
C LEU A 93 13.09 18.52 0.84
N THR A 94 14.06 18.46 -0.07
CA THR A 94 13.84 18.02 -1.44
C THR A 94 14.62 16.74 -1.77
N TRP A 95 14.07 15.93 -2.66
CA TRP A 95 14.52 14.57 -2.93
C TRP A 95 14.71 14.30 -4.42
N ASP A 96 15.69 13.47 -4.74
CA ASP A 96 15.92 12.98 -6.11
C ASP A 96 15.04 11.77 -6.44
N LEU A 97 14.53 11.09 -5.42
CA LEU A 97 13.53 10.04 -5.51
C LEU A 97 12.60 10.09 -4.29
N ILE A 98 11.30 10.18 -4.55
CA ILE A 98 10.26 9.84 -3.57
C ILE A 98 9.65 8.51 -4.01
N PHE A 99 9.91 7.48 -3.22
CA PHE A 99 9.38 6.14 -3.40
C PHE A 99 8.30 5.87 -2.34
N SER A 100 7.26 5.13 -2.70
CA SER A 100 6.33 4.56 -1.73
C SER A 100 5.68 3.30 -2.28
N ASN A 101 5.85 2.18 -1.57
CA ASN A 101 5.24 0.91 -1.94
C ASN A 101 4.22 0.46 -0.89
N ALA A 102 2.95 0.46 -1.28
CA ALA A 102 1.83 -0.01 -0.46
C ALA A 102 1.70 0.71 0.90
N ALA A 103 1.97 2.02 0.96
CA ALA A 103 1.74 2.84 2.15
C ALA A 103 0.68 3.93 1.96
N LEU A 104 0.76 4.72 0.88
CA LEU A 104 -0.07 5.92 0.73
C LEU A 104 -1.59 5.65 0.72
N GLN A 105 -2.06 4.42 0.43
CA GLN A 105 -3.50 4.10 0.48
C GLN A 105 -4.13 4.24 1.87
N TRP A 106 -3.31 4.37 2.92
CA TRP A 106 -3.77 4.54 4.29
C TRP A 106 -4.04 6.01 4.62
N SER A 107 -3.44 6.95 3.89
CA SER A 107 -3.66 8.38 4.02
C SER A 107 -4.93 8.82 3.30
N ASP A 108 -5.60 9.84 3.82
CA ASP A 108 -6.81 10.39 3.19
C ASP A 108 -6.47 11.55 2.23
N ASN A 109 -7.47 12.02 1.46
CA ASN A 109 -7.39 13.24 0.64
C ASN A 109 -6.19 13.29 -0.34
N HIS A 110 -6.01 12.25 -1.15
CA HIS A 110 -4.89 12.14 -2.08
C HIS A 110 -4.75 13.31 -3.06
N ALA A 111 -5.87 13.93 -3.45
CA ALA A 111 -5.89 15.13 -4.29
C ALA A 111 -5.16 16.34 -3.66
N VAL A 112 -5.01 16.36 -2.33
CA VAL A 112 -4.26 17.38 -1.58
C VAL A 112 -2.86 16.88 -1.21
N LEU A 113 -2.74 15.60 -0.86
CA LEU A 113 -1.48 15.01 -0.41
C LEU A 113 -0.45 14.90 -1.54
N PHE A 114 -0.82 14.35 -2.69
CA PHE A 114 0.11 14.08 -3.79
C PHE A 114 0.80 15.35 -4.31
N PRO A 115 0.10 16.48 -4.53
CA PRO A 115 0.76 17.73 -4.91
C PRO A 115 1.85 18.18 -3.94
N LYS A 116 1.62 18.00 -2.63
CA LYS A 116 2.61 18.34 -1.60
C LYS A 116 3.82 17.42 -1.64
N LEU A 117 3.59 16.11 -1.79
CA LEU A 117 4.67 15.14 -1.94
C LEU A 117 5.52 15.44 -3.19
N ILE A 118 4.87 15.72 -4.33
CA ILE A 118 5.56 16.02 -5.59
C ILE A 118 6.34 17.35 -5.49
N ALA A 119 5.85 18.34 -4.74
CA ALA A 119 6.56 19.59 -4.51
C ALA A 119 7.88 19.40 -3.74
N ASN A 120 8.06 18.27 -3.05
CA ASN A 120 9.31 17.92 -2.36
C ASN A 120 10.31 17.20 -3.29
N LEU A 121 10.10 17.19 -4.61
CA LEU A 121 11.09 16.69 -5.56
C LEU A 121 12.05 17.81 -5.99
N ASN A 122 13.33 17.47 -6.13
CA ASN A 122 14.25 18.28 -6.91
C ASN A 122 13.80 18.36 -8.36
N SER A 123 14.25 19.37 -9.11
CA SER A 123 14.11 19.34 -10.57
C SER A 123 14.84 18.11 -11.13
N GLY A 124 14.17 17.35 -11.98
CA GLY A 124 14.64 16.03 -12.42
C GLY A 124 14.45 14.89 -11.41
N GLY A 125 13.87 15.14 -10.22
CA GLY A 125 13.59 14.11 -9.22
C GLY A 125 12.45 13.17 -9.63
N GLN A 126 12.52 11.91 -9.20
CA GLN A 126 11.59 10.85 -9.57
C GLN A 126 10.50 10.64 -8.51
N PHE A 127 9.25 10.51 -8.94
CA PHE A 127 8.13 10.10 -8.10
C PHE A 127 7.73 8.68 -8.48
N ALA A 128 7.75 7.73 -7.54
CA ALA A 128 7.44 6.33 -7.79
C ALA A 128 6.53 5.79 -6.68
N VAL A 129 5.27 5.52 -7.01
CA VAL A 129 4.26 5.07 -6.02
C VAL A 129 3.50 3.85 -6.52
N GLN A 130 3.31 2.86 -5.64
CA GLN A 130 2.47 1.69 -5.87
C GLN A 130 1.44 1.57 -4.75
N MET A 131 0.16 1.42 -5.10
CA MET A 131 -0.92 1.18 -4.13
C MET A 131 -1.86 0.03 -4.54
N PRO A 132 -2.51 -0.66 -3.57
CA PRO A 132 -3.67 -1.49 -3.87
C PRO A 132 -4.73 -0.68 -4.63
N PHE A 133 -5.27 -1.22 -5.72
CA PHE A 133 -6.44 -0.65 -6.38
C PHE A 133 -7.68 -1.44 -5.97
N GLN A 134 -8.39 -0.92 -4.95
CA GLN A 134 -9.44 -1.64 -4.21
C GLN A 134 -10.89 -1.47 -4.71
N PRO A 135 -11.32 -0.33 -5.30
CA PRO A 135 -12.74 -0.06 -5.56
C PRO A 135 -13.51 -1.17 -6.30
N GLU A 136 -12.83 -1.96 -7.13
CA GLU A 136 -13.42 -3.04 -7.93
C GLU A 136 -12.95 -4.45 -7.51
N ASN A 137 -12.32 -4.60 -6.34
CA ASN A 137 -11.86 -5.92 -5.90
C ASN A 137 -13.01 -6.67 -5.23
N VAL A 138 -13.32 -7.86 -5.74
CA VAL A 138 -14.45 -8.69 -5.31
C VAL A 138 -14.51 -8.94 -3.80
N LEU A 139 -13.38 -9.19 -3.14
CA LEU A 139 -13.35 -9.40 -1.69
C LEU A 139 -13.67 -8.10 -0.91
N ASN A 140 -13.28 -6.93 -1.43
CA ASN A 140 -13.66 -5.63 -0.88
C ASN A 140 -15.16 -5.36 -1.10
N THR A 141 -15.71 -5.72 -2.26
CA THR A 141 -17.15 -5.62 -2.56
C THR A 141 -17.97 -6.49 -1.61
N ILE A 142 -17.61 -7.77 -1.45
CA ILE A 142 -18.28 -8.68 -0.51
C ILE A 142 -18.22 -8.12 0.91
N LEU A 143 -17.06 -7.61 1.34
CA LEU A 143 -16.93 -7.01 2.67
C LEU A 143 -17.86 -5.79 2.84
N LEU A 144 -17.92 -4.91 1.84
CA LEU A 144 -18.79 -3.73 1.86
C LEU A 144 -20.27 -4.12 1.94
N GLU A 145 -20.70 -5.13 1.19
CA GLU A 145 -22.05 -5.69 1.28
C GLU A 145 -22.34 -6.19 2.71
N ILE A 146 -21.43 -6.98 3.30
CA ILE A 146 -21.62 -7.52 4.65
C ILE A 146 -21.76 -6.40 5.68
N VAL A 147 -20.87 -5.40 5.67
CA VAL A 147 -20.87 -4.34 6.71
C VAL A 147 -22.04 -3.37 6.58
N THR A 148 -22.73 -3.36 5.43
CA THR A 148 -23.92 -2.54 5.18
C THR A 148 -25.24 -3.29 5.46
N GLU A 149 -25.18 -4.60 5.72
CA GLU A 149 -26.32 -5.43 6.09
C GLU A 149 -26.46 -5.58 7.62
N LYS A 150 -27.65 -5.97 8.10
CA LYS A 150 -27.83 -6.37 9.50
C LYS A 150 -27.19 -7.75 9.77
N PRO A 151 -26.58 -7.95 10.95
CA PRO A 151 -26.52 -7.04 12.09
C PRO A 151 -25.34 -6.04 12.04
N PHE A 152 -24.44 -6.15 11.06
CA PHE A 152 -23.17 -5.40 11.05
C PHE A 152 -23.35 -3.90 10.94
N VAL A 153 -24.32 -3.42 10.15
CA VAL A 153 -24.60 -1.97 10.08
C VAL A 153 -24.98 -1.40 11.46
N ASP A 154 -25.69 -2.16 12.29
CA ASP A 154 -26.07 -1.76 13.64
C ASP A 154 -24.86 -1.86 14.59
N LEU A 155 -24.11 -2.97 14.53
CA LEU A 155 -22.92 -3.21 15.35
C LEU A 155 -21.79 -2.19 15.09
N LEU A 156 -21.62 -1.79 13.83
CA LEU A 156 -20.64 -0.81 13.37
C LEU A 156 -21.18 0.63 13.40
N ARG A 157 -22.44 0.83 13.80
CA ARG A 157 -23.12 2.15 13.80
C ARG A 157 -23.03 2.87 12.45
N GLY A 158 -23.18 2.12 11.36
CA GLY A 158 -23.08 2.61 9.99
C GLY A 158 -21.67 2.98 9.54
N PHE A 159 -20.62 2.63 10.29
CA PHE A 159 -19.25 2.89 9.88
C PHE A 159 -18.88 2.12 8.61
N ILE A 160 -18.36 2.83 7.62
CA ILE A 160 -17.81 2.30 6.38
C ILE A 160 -16.43 2.91 6.17
N ARG A 161 -15.43 2.08 5.85
CA ARG A 161 -14.11 2.56 5.41
C ARG A 161 -14.17 2.82 3.91
N ASN A 162 -14.28 4.09 3.54
CA ASN A 162 -14.10 4.53 2.16
C ASN A 162 -12.62 4.41 1.77
N SER A 163 -12.36 3.94 0.55
CA SER A 163 -11.00 3.93 0.01
C SER A 163 -10.63 5.36 -0.42
N PRO A 164 -9.50 5.91 0.01
CA PRO A 164 -9.03 7.22 -0.45
C PRO A 164 -8.37 7.16 -1.84
N VAL A 165 -8.18 5.95 -2.37
CA VAL A 165 -7.51 5.71 -3.65
C VAL A 165 -8.39 6.22 -4.80
N LEU A 166 -7.86 7.18 -5.56
CA LEU A 166 -8.52 7.76 -6.73
C LEU A 166 -8.56 6.80 -7.92
N THR A 167 -9.31 7.17 -8.96
CA THR A 167 -9.28 6.44 -10.24
C THR A 167 -7.94 6.61 -10.93
N ILE A 168 -7.62 5.70 -11.87
CA ILE A 168 -6.41 5.83 -12.69
C ILE A 168 -6.41 7.14 -13.50
N ASP A 169 -7.58 7.56 -14.00
CA ASP A 169 -7.74 8.79 -14.77
C ASP A 169 -7.45 10.03 -13.90
N ASP A 170 -7.97 10.04 -12.67
CA ASP A 170 -7.74 11.13 -11.72
C ASP A 170 -6.27 11.23 -11.30
N TYR A 171 -5.60 10.11 -11.01
CA TYR A 171 -4.16 10.13 -10.73
C TYR A 171 -3.36 10.59 -11.94
N THR A 172 -3.67 10.10 -13.14
CA THR A 172 -2.97 10.49 -14.36
C THR A 172 -3.06 12.00 -14.57
N LYS A 173 -4.27 12.56 -14.41
CA LYS A 173 -4.47 14.01 -14.46
C LYS A 173 -3.73 14.75 -13.35
N LEU A 174 -3.81 14.28 -12.11
CA LEU A 174 -3.16 14.91 -10.95
C LEU A 174 -1.64 14.99 -11.11
N LEU A 175 -1.00 13.89 -11.53
CA LEU A 175 0.45 13.84 -11.75
C LEU A 175 0.87 14.80 -12.88
N PHE A 176 0.10 14.85 -13.97
CA PHE A 176 0.32 15.78 -15.08
C PHE A 176 0.18 17.24 -14.64
N ASP A 177 -0.89 17.58 -13.91
CA ASP A 177 -1.15 18.94 -13.43
C ASP A 177 -0.08 19.41 -12.43
N CYS A 178 0.56 18.47 -11.70
CA CYS A 178 1.71 18.76 -10.84
C CYS A 178 3.03 18.96 -11.60
N GLY A 179 3.02 18.87 -12.94
CA GLY A 179 4.19 19.13 -13.79
C GLY A 179 5.13 17.95 -13.97
N LEU A 180 4.75 16.74 -13.53
CA LEU A 180 5.56 15.55 -13.77
C LEU A 180 5.57 15.21 -15.27
N LYS A 181 6.75 14.85 -15.77
CA LYS A 181 7.04 14.45 -17.15
C LYS A 181 7.33 12.95 -17.21
N GLY A 182 7.28 12.38 -18.41
CA GLY A 182 7.61 10.95 -18.62
C GLY A 182 6.71 9.99 -17.84
N LEU A 183 5.42 10.33 -17.71
CA LEU A 183 4.47 9.59 -16.89
C LEU A 183 4.34 8.12 -17.33
N ASN A 184 4.39 7.22 -16.35
CA ASN A 184 3.99 5.83 -16.50
C ASN A 184 2.98 5.50 -15.40
N VAL A 185 1.72 5.39 -15.79
CA VAL A 185 0.62 5.03 -14.90
C VAL A 185 -0.04 3.77 -15.43
N SER A 186 -0.11 2.72 -14.61
CA SER A 186 -0.65 1.43 -15.03
C SER A 186 -1.43 0.74 -13.93
N LEU A 187 -2.43 -0.06 -14.33
CA LEU A 187 -3.05 -1.06 -13.48
C LEU A 187 -2.46 -2.43 -13.82
N LYS A 188 -1.91 -3.10 -12.81
CA LYS A 188 -1.34 -4.45 -12.95
C LYS A 188 -2.04 -5.42 -12.02
N VAL A 189 -2.36 -6.59 -12.55
CA VAL A 189 -2.99 -7.68 -11.79
C VAL A 189 -1.94 -8.71 -11.43
N TYR A 190 -1.88 -9.06 -10.14
CA TYR A 190 -1.03 -10.14 -9.62
C TYR A 190 -1.92 -11.28 -9.12
N PRO A 191 -2.23 -12.29 -9.95
CA PRO A 191 -3.19 -13.32 -9.56
C PRO A 191 -2.80 -14.04 -8.26
N ILE A 192 -3.74 -14.11 -7.32
CA ILE A 192 -3.66 -15.02 -6.17
C ILE A 192 -4.49 -16.24 -6.54
N ILE A 193 -3.84 -17.40 -6.59
CA ILE A 193 -4.53 -18.68 -6.77
C ILE A 193 -4.74 -19.26 -5.38
N ALA A 194 -5.98 -19.24 -4.92
CA ALA A 194 -6.36 -19.79 -3.63
C ALA A 194 -6.93 -21.20 -3.80
N THR A 195 -6.61 -22.10 -2.89
CA THR A 195 -7.12 -23.47 -2.86
C THR A 195 -8.38 -23.62 -2.01
N SER A 196 -8.74 -22.58 -1.24
CA SER A 196 -9.94 -22.55 -0.41
C SER A 196 -10.40 -21.12 -0.12
N GLU A 197 -11.64 -20.98 0.35
CA GLU A 197 -12.22 -19.73 0.85
C GLU A 197 -11.46 -19.18 2.06
N ILE A 198 -10.86 -20.08 2.86
CA ILE A 198 -10.06 -19.71 4.04
C ILE A 198 -8.77 -19.01 3.60
N GLU A 199 -8.13 -19.45 2.51
CA GLU A 199 -6.95 -18.76 1.97
C GLU A 199 -7.29 -17.35 1.46
N LEU A 200 -8.42 -17.19 0.77
CA LEU A 200 -8.90 -15.87 0.35
C LEU A 200 -9.21 -14.95 1.54
N TYR A 201 -9.89 -15.49 2.57
CA TYR A 201 -10.13 -14.76 3.82
C TYR A 201 -8.82 -14.33 4.49
N ASN A 202 -7.88 -15.26 4.65
CA ASN A 202 -6.58 -15.00 5.29
C ASN A 202 -5.78 -13.95 4.52
N PHE A 203 -5.87 -13.96 3.18
CA PHE A 203 -5.19 -12.99 2.34
C PHE A 203 -5.66 -11.55 2.61
N ILE A 204 -6.97 -11.33 2.67
CA ILE A 204 -7.55 -9.99 2.85
C ILE A 204 -7.64 -9.54 4.31
N SER A 205 -7.74 -10.47 5.26
CA SER A 205 -8.02 -10.17 6.67
C SER A 205 -6.96 -9.27 7.33
N GLY A 206 -5.69 -9.44 6.95
CA GLY A 206 -4.57 -8.59 7.41
C GLY A 206 -4.53 -7.19 6.79
N SER A 207 -5.58 -6.76 6.09
CA SER A 207 -5.67 -5.42 5.52
C SER A 207 -7.09 -4.84 5.66
N ALA A 208 -8.01 -5.19 4.76
CA ALA A 208 -9.31 -4.53 4.68
C ALA A 208 -10.23 -4.78 5.89
N LEU A 209 -9.99 -5.84 6.67
CA LEU A 209 -10.83 -6.19 7.81
C LEU A 209 -10.43 -5.45 9.08
N ILE A 210 -9.18 -4.99 9.18
CA ILE A 210 -8.64 -4.41 10.41
C ILE A 210 -9.54 -3.29 10.97
N PRO A 211 -9.98 -2.29 10.16
CA PRO A 211 -10.79 -1.20 10.69
C PRO A 211 -12.14 -1.64 11.26
N TYR A 212 -12.72 -2.71 10.70
CA TYR A 212 -13.99 -3.26 11.18
C TYR A 212 -13.78 -4.12 12.44
N MET A 213 -12.75 -4.96 12.45
CA MET A 213 -12.44 -5.83 13.58
C MET A 213 -12.14 -5.03 14.85
N GLU A 214 -11.43 -3.90 14.75
CA GLU A 214 -11.14 -3.01 15.89
C GLU A 214 -12.39 -2.36 16.51
N ARG A 215 -13.50 -2.29 15.76
CA ARG A 215 -14.76 -1.67 16.20
C ARG A 215 -15.77 -2.68 16.75
N LEU A 216 -15.53 -3.97 16.54
CA LEU A 216 -16.40 -5.05 16.97
C LEU A 216 -15.88 -5.68 18.26
N ASP A 217 -16.81 -6.12 19.10
CA ASP A 217 -16.47 -7.00 20.22
C ASP A 217 -16.10 -8.41 19.73
N ARG A 218 -15.67 -9.28 20.64
CA ARG A 218 -15.23 -10.64 20.29
C ARG A 218 -16.31 -11.44 19.55
N ALA A 219 -17.58 -11.29 19.94
CA ALA A 219 -18.69 -11.98 19.30
C ALA A 219 -18.92 -11.47 17.87
N GLY A 220 -18.89 -10.14 17.69
CA GLY A 220 -18.99 -9.50 16.39
C GLY A 220 -17.83 -9.83 15.45
N GLN A 221 -16.60 -9.92 15.97
CA GLN A 221 -15.42 -10.34 15.20
C GLN A 221 -15.56 -11.77 14.65
N GLU A 222 -15.95 -12.74 15.50
CA GLU A 222 -16.18 -14.13 15.07
C GLU A 222 -17.36 -14.24 14.10
N LEU A 223 -18.43 -13.47 14.33
CA LEU A 223 -19.56 -13.40 13.42
C LEU A 223 -19.15 -12.84 12.05
N LEU A 224 -18.41 -11.72 12.01
CA LEU A 224 -17.94 -11.13 10.75
C LEU A 224 -17.05 -12.11 9.98
N LYS A 225 -16.12 -12.76 10.67
CA LYS A 225 -15.26 -13.79 10.08
C LYS A 225 -16.07 -14.92 9.46
N SER A 226 -17.01 -15.51 10.21
CA SER A 226 -17.81 -16.65 9.72
C SER A 226 -18.69 -16.29 8.52
N VAL A 227 -19.39 -15.14 8.58
CA VAL A 227 -20.22 -14.64 7.48
C VAL A 227 -19.37 -14.34 6.25
N PHE A 228 -18.18 -13.74 6.44
CA PHE A 228 -17.33 -13.40 5.32
C PHE A 228 -16.79 -14.65 4.60
N ILE A 229 -16.33 -15.66 5.35
CA ILE A 229 -15.92 -16.95 4.78
C ILE A 229 -17.07 -17.59 3.99
N GLN A 230 -18.29 -17.58 4.54
CA GLN A 230 -19.48 -18.12 3.86
C GLN A 230 -19.79 -17.37 2.55
N ARG A 231 -19.71 -16.03 2.54
CA ARG A 231 -19.93 -15.22 1.33
C ARG A 231 -18.83 -15.44 0.28
N ILE A 232 -17.58 -15.62 0.70
CA ILE A 232 -16.48 -16.03 -0.19
C ILE A 232 -16.82 -17.38 -0.83
N GLN A 233 -17.20 -18.39 -0.03
CA GLN A 233 -17.56 -19.72 -0.55
C GLN A 233 -18.75 -19.67 -1.52
N THR A 234 -19.73 -18.79 -1.27
CA THR A 234 -20.88 -18.59 -2.16
C THR A 234 -20.49 -17.95 -3.49
N HIS A 235 -19.55 -17.01 -3.47
CA HIS A 235 -19.09 -16.30 -4.67
C HIS A 235 -18.12 -17.15 -5.50
N PHE A 236 -17.17 -17.83 -4.84
CA PHE A 236 -16.16 -18.68 -5.47
C PHE A 236 -16.59 -20.14 -5.43
N ILE A 237 -17.46 -20.52 -6.39
CA ILE A 237 -18.13 -21.84 -6.43
C ILE A 237 -17.21 -23.05 -6.70
N SER A 238 -15.96 -22.81 -7.11
CA SER A 238 -14.97 -23.86 -7.37
C SER A 238 -13.56 -23.41 -7.02
N PHE A 239 -12.78 -24.32 -6.44
CA PHE A 239 -11.36 -24.13 -6.17
C PHE A 239 -10.49 -25.09 -7.01
N PRO A 240 -9.29 -24.67 -7.45
CA PRO A 240 -8.63 -23.40 -7.14
C PRO A 240 -9.33 -22.19 -7.76
N ALA A 241 -9.43 -21.11 -6.99
CA ALA A 241 -10.06 -19.86 -7.39
C ALA A 241 -8.99 -18.79 -7.65
N ILE A 242 -9.24 -17.94 -8.64
CA ILE A 242 -8.37 -16.80 -8.95
C ILE A 242 -8.92 -15.53 -8.32
N TYR A 243 -8.10 -14.85 -7.52
CA TYR A 243 -8.37 -13.53 -7.00
C TYR A 243 -7.46 -12.49 -7.67
N PRO A 244 -8.02 -11.53 -8.43
CA PRO A 244 -7.25 -10.46 -9.07
C PRO A 244 -6.71 -9.46 -8.04
N PHE A 245 -5.44 -9.59 -7.63
CA PHE A 245 -4.80 -8.58 -6.77
C PHE A 245 -4.36 -7.38 -7.62
N LYS A 246 -5.29 -6.42 -7.81
CA LYS A 246 -5.07 -5.22 -8.61
C LYS A 246 -4.18 -4.22 -7.86
N ARG A 247 -3.17 -3.69 -8.55
CA ARG A 247 -2.30 -2.60 -8.10
C ARG A 247 -2.30 -1.48 -9.13
N ILE A 248 -2.30 -0.24 -8.64
CA ILE A 248 -1.92 0.92 -9.44
C ILE A 248 -0.43 1.19 -9.21
N LEU A 249 0.31 1.39 -10.28
CA LEU A 249 1.70 1.82 -10.29
C LEU A 249 1.76 3.18 -10.98
N MET A 250 2.48 4.12 -10.39
CA MET A 250 2.60 5.49 -10.86
C MET A 250 4.07 5.88 -10.82
N TYR A 251 4.54 6.44 -11.92
CA TYR A 251 5.88 6.99 -12.05
C TYR A 251 5.85 8.30 -12.85
N GLY A 252 6.73 9.23 -12.50
CA GLY A 252 6.98 10.45 -13.25
C GLY A 252 8.21 11.19 -12.76
N VAL A 253 8.69 12.15 -13.54
CA VAL A 253 9.90 12.94 -13.25
C VAL A 253 9.55 14.42 -13.14
N SER A 254 10.02 15.09 -12.10
CA SER A 254 9.82 16.51 -11.87
C SER A 254 10.48 17.35 -12.96
N GLY A 255 9.77 18.42 -13.35
CA GLY A 255 10.04 19.24 -14.52
C GLY A 255 11.30 20.07 -14.52
#